data_AF-A0A7W1N6N8-F1
#
_entry.id   AF-A0A7W1N6N8-F1
#
_cell.length_a   1.000
_cell.length_b   1.000
_cell.length_c   1.000
_cell.angle_alpha   90.00
_cell.angle_beta   90.00
_cell.angle_gamma   90.00
#
_symmetry.space_group_name_H-M   'P 1'
#
loop_
_entity.id
_entity.type
_entity.pdbx_description
1 polymer ?
#
loop_
_entity_poly.entity_id
_entity_poly.type
_entity_poly.pdbx_seq_one_letter_code
_entity_poly.pdbx_strand_id
1 'polypeptide(L)'
;MPYEERLHWFSALHAWLVPTRREAVRALLVDAADRVLLVQYENPQTRATWWGTPGGGIEDGEDHEVALRRELREELGLAEFRRGPLAWTHVGSFPWAQQLISQRNHTYLVRIDAHDPRPTVDLPAEGVAGYRWWTREELAGTAEELTPPDFLERVRTILNW
;
A
#
# COMPACT_ATOMS: atom_id res chain seq x y z
N MET A 1 24.97 -27.12 23.41
CA MET A 1 24.52 -25.71 23.47
C MET A 1 23.86 -25.44 24.82
N PRO A 2 24.34 -24.44 25.58
CA PRO A 2 23.68 -23.89 26.76
C PRO A 2 22.21 -23.50 26.48
N TYR A 3 21.40 -23.42 27.53
CA TYR A 3 19.99 -23.06 27.41
C TYR A 3 19.78 -21.65 26.83
N GLU A 4 20.58 -20.68 27.27
CA GLU A 4 20.51 -19.30 26.77
C GLU A 4 20.81 -19.22 25.27
N GLU A 5 21.79 -19.98 24.80
CA GLU A 5 22.13 -20.06 23.38
C GLU A 5 21.00 -20.70 22.57
N ARG A 6 20.38 -21.79 23.07
CA ARG A 6 19.21 -22.39 22.43
C ARG A 6 18.02 -21.43 22.40
N LEU A 7 17.76 -20.71 23.48
CA LEU A 7 16.65 -19.76 23.59
C LEU A 7 16.84 -18.56 22.66
N HIS A 8 18.07 -18.07 22.53
CA HIS A 8 18.45 -17.04 21.55
C HIS A 8 18.10 -17.50 20.12
N TRP A 9 18.59 -18.67 19.70
CA TRP A 9 18.33 -19.18 18.36
C TRP A 9 16.86 -19.52 18.11
N PHE A 10 16.15 -20.05 19.12
CA PHE A 10 14.72 -20.36 19.00
C PHE A 10 13.88 -19.09 18.91
N SER A 11 14.23 -18.03 19.65
CA SER A 11 13.54 -16.73 19.59
C SER A 11 13.81 -16.02 18.27
N ALA A 12 15.05 -16.07 17.78
CA ALA A 12 15.41 -15.54 16.45
C ALA A 12 14.65 -16.28 15.35
N LEU A 13 14.60 -17.62 15.39
CA LEU A 13 13.85 -18.42 14.43
C LEU A 13 12.33 -18.18 14.54
N HIS A 14 11.78 -18.07 15.74
CA HIS A 14 10.36 -17.76 15.95
C HIS A 14 9.99 -16.37 15.41
N ALA A 15 10.82 -15.34 15.64
CA ALA A 15 10.62 -14.00 15.09
C ALA A 15 10.69 -13.99 13.54
N TRP A 16 11.43 -14.92 12.94
CA TRP A 16 11.44 -15.15 11.51
C TRP A 16 10.20 -15.91 10.99
N LEU A 17 9.67 -16.84 11.79
CA LEU A 17 8.57 -17.74 11.38
C LEU A 17 7.18 -17.20 11.68
N VAL A 18 7.02 -16.29 12.65
CA VAL A 18 5.72 -15.71 13.01
C VAL A 18 5.62 -14.31 12.43
N PRO A 19 4.73 -14.07 11.45
CA PRO A 19 4.59 -12.75 10.86
C PRO A 19 4.12 -11.72 11.88
N THR A 20 4.78 -10.57 11.91
CA THR A 20 4.26 -9.38 12.59
C THR A 20 3.04 -8.89 11.81
N ARG A 21 1.89 -8.81 12.49
CA ARG A 21 0.66 -8.30 11.87
C ARG A 21 0.71 -6.78 11.80
N ARG A 22 0.36 -6.23 10.65
CA ARG A 22 0.23 -4.79 10.42
C ARG A 22 -1.12 -4.49 9.79
N GLU A 23 -1.83 -3.51 10.33
CA GLU A 23 -3.05 -2.98 9.72
C GLU A 23 -2.68 -1.74 8.90
N ALA A 24 -3.31 -1.57 7.74
CA ALA A 24 -3.02 -0.50 6.80
C ALA A 24 -4.28 -0.04 6.08
N VAL A 25 -4.30 1.24 5.70
CA VAL A 25 -5.35 1.83 4.86
C VAL A 25 -4.76 2.26 3.53
N ARG A 26 -5.56 2.13 2.47
CA ARG A 26 -5.17 2.51 1.11
C ARG A 26 -6.30 3.26 0.42
N ALA A 27 -5.97 4.07 -0.57
CA ALA A 27 -6.96 4.72 -1.44
C ALA A 27 -6.93 4.12 -2.85
N LEU A 28 -8.06 3.57 -3.29
CA LEU A 28 -8.35 3.50 -4.73
C LEU A 28 -8.75 4.91 -5.17
N LEU A 29 -7.75 5.71 -5.52
CA LEU A 29 -7.93 7.11 -5.91
C LEU A 29 -8.24 7.19 -7.40
N VAL A 30 -9.41 7.73 -7.73
CA VAL A 30 -9.94 7.82 -9.10
C VAL A 30 -10.29 9.27 -9.41
N ASP A 31 -9.80 9.79 -10.53
CA ASP A 31 -10.11 11.16 -10.97
C ASP A 31 -11.37 11.23 -11.86
N ALA A 32 -11.75 12.44 -12.28
CA ALA A 32 -12.92 12.65 -13.15
C ALA A 32 -12.76 12.07 -14.57
N ALA A 33 -11.54 11.70 -14.97
CA ALA A 33 -11.25 11.01 -16.22
C ALA A 33 -11.21 9.48 -16.06
N ASP A 34 -11.65 8.96 -14.91
CA ASP A 34 -11.58 7.54 -14.51
C ASP A 34 -10.17 6.95 -14.60
N ARG A 35 -9.14 7.77 -14.40
CA ARG A 35 -7.77 7.31 -14.21
C ARG A 35 -7.56 6.92 -12.76
N VAL A 36 -6.70 5.94 -12.52
CA VAL A 36 -6.35 5.46 -11.19
C VAL A 36 -4.93 5.91 -10.85
N LEU A 37 -4.73 6.55 -9.69
CA LEU A 37 -3.39 6.86 -9.22
C LEU A 37 -2.80 5.65 -8.49
N LEU A 38 -1.63 5.20 -8.97
CA LEU A 38 -0.82 4.19 -8.29
C LEU A 38 0.53 4.78 -7.91
N VAL A 39 1.13 4.22 -6.87
CA VAL A 39 2.50 4.49 -6.44
C VAL A 39 3.35 3.24 -6.65
N GLN A 40 4.59 3.43 -7.08
CA GLN A 40 5.55 2.37 -7.29
C GLN A 40 6.37 2.19 -6.02
N TYR A 41 6.22 1.05 -5.37
CA TYR A 41 7.05 0.67 -4.24
C TYR A 41 8.31 -0.04 -4.73
N GLU A 42 9.40 0.11 -3.98
CA GLU A 42 10.66 -0.60 -4.20
C GLU A 42 11.06 -1.32 -2.91
N ASN A 43 11.40 -2.60 -3.02
CA ASN A 43 12.02 -3.33 -1.93
C ASN A 43 13.51 -2.90 -1.82
N PRO A 44 13.95 -2.33 -0.68
CA PRO A 44 15.31 -1.79 -0.59
C PRO A 44 16.40 -2.88 -0.60
N GLN A 45 16.07 -4.13 -0.27
CA GLN A 45 17.01 -5.24 -0.30
C GLN A 45 17.12 -5.91 -1.68
N THR A 46 16.00 -6.13 -2.36
CA THR A 46 15.96 -6.87 -3.64
C THR A 46 15.90 -5.98 -4.87
N ARG A 47 15.59 -4.69 -4.69
CA ARG A 47 15.27 -3.73 -5.78
C ARG A 47 14.07 -4.14 -6.64
N ALA A 48 13.29 -5.13 -6.20
CA ALA A 48 12.03 -5.48 -6.84
C ALA A 48 11.05 -4.31 -6.69
N THR A 49 10.32 -4.01 -7.77
CA THR A 49 9.32 -2.94 -7.78
C THR A 49 7.94 -3.49 -8.10
N TRP A 50 6.92 -2.86 -7.52
CA TRP A 50 5.53 -3.18 -7.81
C TRP A 50 4.68 -1.93 -7.63
N TRP A 51 3.54 -1.87 -8.32
CA TRP A 51 2.59 -0.77 -8.19
C TRP A 51 1.46 -1.13 -7.25
N GLY A 52 1.10 -0.21 -6.38
CA GLY A 52 -0.02 -0.36 -5.47
C GLY A 52 -0.78 0.94 -5.28
N THR A 53 -1.86 0.84 -4.53
CA THR A 53 -2.61 2.03 -4.10
C THR A 53 -1.78 2.83 -3.08
N PRO A 54 -1.86 4.17 -3.10
CA PRO A 54 -1.27 5.01 -2.05
C PRO A 54 -1.93 4.75 -0.70
N GLY A 55 -1.21 5.06 0.37
CA GLY A 55 -1.61 4.82 1.76
C GLY A 55 -0.55 4.06 2.53
N GLY A 56 -0.78 3.83 3.82
CA GLY A 56 0.23 3.21 4.68
C GLY A 56 -0.36 2.58 5.94
N GLY A 57 0.51 2.40 6.94
CA GLY A 57 0.16 1.72 8.17
C GLY A 57 -0.78 2.58 9.02
N ILE A 58 -1.68 1.93 9.76
CA ILE A 58 -2.45 2.59 10.81
C ILE A 58 -1.57 2.69 12.06
N GLU A 59 -1.38 3.90 12.59
CA GLU A 59 -0.63 4.12 13.83
C GLU A 59 -1.49 3.93 15.09
N ASP A 60 -0.84 3.82 16.24
CA ASP A 60 -1.51 3.62 17.52
C ASP A 60 -2.47 4.78 17.84
N GLY A 61 -3.75 4.45 17.99
CA GLY A 61 -4.81 5.40 18.28
C GLY A 61 -5.46 6.05 17.05
N GLU A 62 -5.00 5.73 15.84
CA GLU A 62 -5.66 6.18 14.61
C GLU A 62 -6.85 5.28 14.25
N ASP A 63 -7.91 5.89 13.72
CA ASP A 63 -8.92 5.17 12.95
C ASP A 63 -8.55 5.19 11.45
N HIS A 64 -9.36 4.49 10.64
CA HIS A 64 -9.10 4.37 9.21
C HIS A 64 -9.21 5.71 8.45
N GLU A 65 -10.07 6.63 8.90
CA GLU A 65 -10.22 7.95 8.26
C GLU A 65 -9.00 8.83 8.56
N VAL A 66 -8.56 8.85 9.82
CA VAL A 66 -7.39 9.60 10.28
C VAL A 66 -6.13 9.13 9.58
N ALA A 67 -5.86 7.81 9.60
CA ALA A 67 -4.71 7.24 8.93
C ALA A 67 -4.73 7.52 7.42
N LEU A 68 -5.89 7.37 6.76
CA LEU A 68 -5.98 7.59 5.31
C LEU A 68 -5.71 9.05 4.95
N ARG A 69 -6.22 10.00 5.73
CA ARG A 69 -5.94 11.43 5.54
C ARG A 69 -4.49 11.78 5.79
N ARG A 70 -3.86 11.16 6.80
CA ARG A 70 -2.45 11.35 7.10
C ARG A 70 -1.57 10.91 5.93
N GLU A 71 -1.75 9.68 5.50
CA GLU A 71 -0.97 9.06 4.43
C GLU A 71 -1.14 9.79 3.09
N LEU A 72 -2.37 10.10 2.66
CA LEU A 72 -2.57 10.80 1.38
C LEU A 72 -2.04 12.25 1.40
N ARG A 73 -2.06 12.91 2.56
CA ARG A 73 -1.41 14.21 2.72
C ARG A 73 0.11 14.09 2.65
N GLU A 74 0.69 13.07 3.27
CA GLU A 74 2.13 12.84 3.28
C GLU A 74 2.65 12.43 1.90
N GLU A 75 2.10 11.37 1.33
CA GLU A 75 2.57 10.79 0.07
C GLU A 75 2.23 11.66 -1.14
N LEU A 76 1.06 12.32 -1.13
CA LEU A 76 0.52 12.97 -2.32
C LEU A 76 0.25 14.46 -2.13
N GLY A 77 0.33 15.00 -0.92
CA GLY A 77 -0.13 16.37 -0.64
C GLY A 77 -1.65 16.54 -0.76
N LEU A 78 -2.42 15.46 -0.73
CA LEU A 78 -3.88 15.48 -0.89
C LEU A 78 -4.57 15.60 0.48
N ALA A 79 -4.97 16.81 0.85
CA ALA A 79 -5.62 17.09 2.14
C ALA A 79 -7.16 16.97 2.07
N GLU A 80 -7.76 17.46 0.99
CA GLU A 80 -9.21 17.58 0.85
C GLU A 80 -9.78 16.51 -0.06
N PHE A 81 -10.49 15.55 0.54
CA PHE A 81 -11.24 14.52 -0.17
C PHE A 81 -12.34 13.96 0.73
N ARG A 82 -13.30 13.27 0.10
CA ARG A 82 -14.29 12.46 0.79
C ARG A 82 -13.92 10.99 0.66
N ARG A 83 -13.72 10.30 1.78
CA ARG A 83 -13.57 8.84 1.78
C ARG A 83 -14.90 8.20 1.38
N GLY A 84 -14.86 7.36 0.35
CA GLY A 84 -15.99 6.55 -0.09
C GLY A 84 -16.09 5.22 0.66
N PRO A 85 -16.88 4.27 0.12
CA PRO A 85 -17.02 2.95 0.74
C PRO A 85 -15.70 2.16 0.72
N LEU A 86 -15.62 1.16 1.59
CA LEU A 86 -14.58 0.14 1.51
C LEU A 86 -14.73 -0.62 0.19
N ALA A 87 -13.71 -0.58 -0.64
CA ALA A 87 -13.70 -1.26 -1.93
C ALA A 87 -13.31 -2.75 -1.74
N TRP A 88 -12.23 -3.02 -1.02
CA TRP A 88 -11.84 -4.37 -0.63
C TRP A 88 -10.90 -4.37 0.57
N THR A 89 -10.68 -5.57 1.11
CA THR A 89 -9.59 -5.86 2.05
C THR A 89 -8.75 -6.99 1.49
N HIS A 90 -7.43 -6.88 1.56
CA HIS A 90 -6.52 -7.95 1.17
C HIS A 90 -5.42 -8.11 2.22
N VAL A 91 -4.92 -9.34 2.38
CA VAL A 91 -3.76 -9.62 3.24
C VAL A 91 -2.60 -10.03 2.34
N GLY A 92 -1.50 -9.30 2.44
CA GLY A 92 -0.24 -9.63 1.79
C GLY A 92 0.82 -9.94 2.85
N SER A 93 1.67 -10.93 2.59
CA SER A 93 2.81 -11.22 3.45
C SER A 93 4.12 -11.03 2.68
N PHE A 94 5.05 -10.27 3.25
CA PHE A 94 6.31 -9.96 2.60
C PHE A 94 7.43 -9.76 3.62
N PRO A 95 8.68 -10.10 3.28
CA PRO A 95 9.82 -9.81 4.13
C PRO A 95 10.13 -8.31 4.11
N TRP A 96 10.31 -7.71 5.28
CA TRP A 96 10.72 -6.32 5.46
C TRP A 96 11.60 -6.18 6.69
N ALA A 97 12.74 -5.49 6.57
CA ALA A 97 13.65 -5.23 7.69
C ALA A 97 13.98 -6.46 8.58
N GLN A 98 14.26 -7.62 7.96
CA GLN A 98 14.54 -8.92 8.62
C GLN A 98 13.35 -9.55 9.38
N GLN A 99 12.13 -9.07 9.15
CA GLN A 99 10.91 -9.64 9.70
C GLN A 99 9.95 -10.02 8.57
N LEU A 100 9.14 -11.04 8.81
CA LEU A 100 8.00 -11.32 7.93
C LEU A 100 6.84 -10.44 8.39
N ILE A 101 6.37 -9.54 7.52
CA ILE A 101 5.19 -8.73 7.79
C ILE A 101 3.99 -9.45 7.17
N SER A 102 2.89 -9.56 7.91
CA SER A 102 1.57 -9.89 7.37
C SER A 102 0.70 -8.64 7.46
N GLN A 103 0.55 -7.95 6.34
CA GLN A 103 -0.15 -6.68 6.26
C GLN A 103 -1.56 -6.89 5.75
N ARG A 104 -2.56 -6.47 6.53
CA ARG A 104 -3.95 -6.36 6.08
C ARG A 104 -4.18 -4.92 5.60
N ASN A 105 -4.51 -4.79 4.33
CA ASN A 105 -4.79 -3.51 3.68
C ASN A 105 -6.31 -3.35 3.49
N HIS A 106 -6.86 -2.27 4.04
CA HIS A 106 -8.23 -1.82 3.83
C HIS A 106 -8.24 -0.72 2.76
N THR A 107 -8.67 -1.05 1.55
CA THR A 107 -8.69 -0.09 0.42
C THR A 107 -10.04 0.57 0.30
N TYR A 108 -10.07 1.91 0.38
CA TYR A 108 -11.28 2.72 0.22
C TYR A 108 -11.33 3.39 -1.14
N LEU A 109 -12.52 3.45 -1.73
CA LEU A 109 -12.73 4.25 -2.95
C LEU A 109 -12.67 5.74 -2.60
N VAL A 110 -11.85 6.50 -3.31
CA VAL A 110 -11.78 7.95 -3.19
C VAL A 110 -11.91 8.54 -4.59
N ARG A 111 -12.96 9.33 -4.82
CA ARG A 111 -13.17 10.05 -6.08
C ARG A 111 -12.83 11.52 -5.91
N ILE A 112 -12.05 12.05 -6.85
CA ILE A 112 -11.63 13.45 -6.90
C ILE A 112 -11.78 13.98 -8.33
N ASP A 113 -11.77 15.30 -8.51
CA ASP A 113 -11.86 15.89 -9.85
C ASP A 113 -10.53 15.72 -10.60
N ALA A 114 -9.44 16.20 -10.00
CA ALA A 114 -8.07 16.04 -10.46
C ALA A 114 -7.11 16.33 -9.31
N HIS A 115 -5.92 15.73 -9.34
CA HIS A 115 -4.84 16.04 -8.40
C HIS A 115 -3.47 15.79 -9.03
N ASP A 116 -2.55 16.71 -8.78
CA ASP A 116 -1.13 16.57 -9.13
C ASP A 116 -0.35 16.30 -7.84
N PRO A 117 0.18 15.08 -7.64
CA PRO A 117 0.82 14.71 -6.38
C PRO A 117 2.00 15.61 -6.02
N ARG A 118 2.01 16.06 -4.76
CA ARG A 118 3.05 16.89 -4.15
C ARG A 118 3.42 16.31 -2.79
N PRO A 119 4.33 15.31 -2.78
CA PRO A 119 4.73 14.67 -1.54
C PRO A 119 5.27 15.68 -0.54
N THR A 120 4.91 15.51 0.73
CA THR A 120 5.43 16.34 1.84
C THR A 120 6.47 15.59 2.67
N VAL A 121 6.74 14.33 2.31
CA VAL A 121 7.76 13.46 2.88
C VAL A 121 8.76 13.00 1.82
N ASP A 122 9.89 12.43 2.26
CA ASP A 122 10.89 11.83 1.39
C ASP A 122 10.42 10.43 0.92
N LEU A 123 9.73 10.39 -0.22
CA LEU A 123 9.18 9.15 -0.80
C LEU A 123 10.24 8.03 -0.97
N PRO A 124 11.44 8.29 -1.52
CA PRO A 124 12.50 7.28 -1.55
C PRO A 124 12.84 6.65 -0.19
N ALA A 125 12.85 7.45 0.89
CA ALA A 125 13.11 6.93 2.23
C ALA A 125 11.98 6.01 2.73
N GLU A 126 10.74 6.23 2.27
CA GLU A 126 9.57 5.39 2.51
C GLU A 126 9.45 4.20 1.55
N GLY A 127 10.44 3.98 0.68
CA GLY A 127 10.43 2.90 -0.30
C GLY A 127 9.47 3.14 -1.48
N VAL A 128 9.14 4.39 -1.77
CA VAL A 128 8.33 4.80 -2.92
C VAL A 128 9.24 5.41 -3.99
N ALA A 129 9.31 4.74 -5.14
CA ALA A 129 10.14 5.13 -6.29
C ALA A 129 9.44 6.14 -7.22
N GLY A 130 8.10 6.23 -7.17
CA GLY A 130 7.35 7.17 -7.99
C GLY A 130 5.84 6.98 -7.92
N TYR A 131 5.12 7.76 -8.72
CA TYR A 131 3.66 7.70 -8.85
C TYR A 131 3.23 7.96 -10.29
N ARG A 132 2.06 7.45 -10.65
CA ARG A 132 1.51 7.61 -11.99
C ARG A 132 -0.01 7.50 -11.99
N TRP A 133 -0.66 8.37 -12.76
CA TRP A 133 -2.05 8.21 -13.15
C TRP A 133 -2.13 7.23 -14.31
N TRP A 134 -2.90 6.16 -14.13
CA TRP A 134 -3.10 5.12 -15.13
C TRP A 134 -4.48 5.23 -15.75
N THR A 135 -4.56 5.24 -17.08
CA THR A 135 -5.84 5.04 -17.76
C THR A 135 -6.29 3.59 -17.65
N ARG A 136 -7.55 3.38 -18.01
CA ARG A 136 -8.17 2.07 -18.16
C ARG A 136 -7.35 1.16 -19.09
N GLU A 137 -7.01 1.67 -20.26
CA GLU A 137 -6.28 0.94 -21.31
C GLU A 137 -4.86 0.61 -20.85
N GLU A 138 -4.19 1.53 -20.16
CA GLU A 138 -2.85 1.30 -19.62
C GLU A 138 -2.85 0.21 -18.54
N LEU A 139 -3.80 0.24 -17.61
CA LEU A 139 -3.95 -0.82 -16.60
C LEU A 139 -4.25 -2.18 -17.23
N ALA A 140 -5.06 -2.22 -18.28
CA ALA A 140 -5.43 -3.47 -18.95
C ALA A 140 -4.29 -4.05 -19.81
N GLY A 141 -3.40 -3.21 -20.33
CA GLY A 141 -2.30 -3.59 -21.22
C GLY A 141 -0.93 -3.71 -20.55
N THR A 142 -0.83 -3.46 -19.25
CA THR A 142 0.45 -3.44 -18.55
C THR A 142 1.03 -4.83 -18.33
N ALA A 143 2.36 -4.91 -18.37
CA ALA A 143 3.12 -6.06 -17.89
C ALA A 143 3.79 -5.79 -16.53
N GLU A 144 3.56 -4.60 -15.95
CA GLU A 144 4.11 -4.25 -14.63
C GLU A 144 3.38 -4.98 -13.51
N GLU A 145 4.10 -5.30 -12.44
CA GLU A 145 3.54 -6.00 -11.29
C GLU A 145 2.60 -5.07 -10.50
N LEU A 146 1.33 -5.48 -10.37
CA LEU A 146 0.31 -4.77 -9.60
C LEU A 146 0.02 -5.53 -8.31
N THR A 147 -0.23 -4.80 -7.21
CA THR A 147 -0.62 -5.39 -5.92
C THR A 147 -2.00 -4.91 -5.46
N PRO A 148 -2.89 -5.83 -5.01
CA PRO A 148 -2.73 -7.29 -5.03
C PRO A 148 -2.68 -7.86 -6.46
N PRO A 149 -2.28 -9.14 -6.67
CA PRO A 149 -2.17 -9.73 -8.00
C PRO A 149 -3.46 -9.71 -8.84
N ASP A 150 -4.62 -9.65 -8.18
CA ASP A 150 -5.95 -9.52 -8.79
C ASP A 150 -6.47 -8.07 -8.81
N PHE A 151 -5.57 -7.09 -8.73
CA PHE A 151 -5.90 -5.67 -8.67
C PHE A 151 -6.76 -5.22 -9.85
N LEU A 152 -6.40 -5.63 -11.06
CA LEU A 152 -7.11 -5.22 -12.27
C LEU A 152 -8.57 -5.71 -12.26
N GLU A 153 -8.80 -6.95 -11.87
CA GLU A 153 -10.14 -7.55 -11.74
C GLU A 153 -10.97 -6.82 -10.67
N ARG A 154 -10.35 -6.45 -9.54
CA ARG A 154 -11.00 -5.65 -8.48
C ARG A 154 -11.41 -4.27 -9.00
N VAL A 155 -10.51 -3.58 -9.69
CA VAL A 155 -10.81 -2.25 -10.26
C VAL A 155 -11.90 -2.35 -11.33
N ARG A 156 -11.89 -3.38 -12.18
CA ARG A 156 -12.98 -3.70 -13.13
C ARG A 156 -14.34 -3.79 -12.46
N THR A 157 -14.39 -4.57 -11.39
CA THR A 157 -15.61 -4.76 -10.59
C THR A 157 -16.10 -3.45 -9.96
N ILE A 158 -15.19 -2.66 -9.37
CA ILE A 158 -15.56 -1.45 -8.61
C ILE A 158 -15.93 -0.28 -9.52
N LEU A 159 -15.25 -0.13 -10.66
CA LEU A 159 -15.47 1.01 -11.57
C LEU A 159 -16.42 0.69 -12.73
N ASN A 160 -16.96 -0.53 -12.81
CA ASN A 160 -17.94 -1.00 -13.81
C ASN A 160 -17.48 -0.75 -15.26
N TRP A 161 -16.37 -1.39 -15.64
CA TRP A 161 -15.77 -1.30 -16.96
C TRP A 161 -15.34 -2.68 -17.46
#